data_AF-A0A3A4Q278-F1
#
_entry.id   AF-A0A3A4Q278-F1
#
_cell.length_a   1.000
_cell.length_b   1.000
_cell.length_c   1.000
_cell.angle_alpha   90.00
_cell.angle_beta   90.00
_cell.angle_gamma   90.00
#
_symmetry.space_group_name_H-M   'P 1'
#
loop_
_entity.id
_entity.type
_entity.pdbx_description
1 polymer ?
#
loop_
_entity_poly.entity_id
_entity_poly.type
_entity_poly.pdbx_seq_one_letter_code
_entity_poly.pdbx_strand_id
1 'polypeptide(L)'
;MQRQPIMGTRDVCVPRRPARKQKHAQPARVARRAVRFAPVVFPCPTNDPRFKKPISLWVVYIVETDPPAGVDPIAWMLLTSEPVETLADAQERVDWYT
;
A
#
# COMPACT_ATOMS: atom_id res chain seq x y z
N MET A 1 -3.38 -2.81 -9.43
CA MET A 1 -4.06 -2.49 -8.16
C MET A 1 -4.97 -1.26 -8.21
N GLN A 2 -4.61 -0.15 -8.86
CA GLN A 2 -5.48 1.05 -8.90
C GLN A 2 -6.89 0.79 -9.47
N ARG A 3 -7.02 -0.18 -10.39
CA ARG A 3 -8.30 -0.60 -10.99
C ARG A 3 -9.14 -1.53 -10.10
N GLN A 4 -8.59 -2.04 -8.99
CA GLN A 4 -9.36 -2.86 -8.05
C GLN A 4 -10.32 -1.97 -7.25
N PRO A 5 -11.51 -2.48 -6.87
CA PRO A 5 -12.44 -1.71 -6.05
C PRO A 5 -11.81 -1.39 -4.69
N ILE A 6 -12.27 -0.28 -4.10
CA ILE A 6 -11.93 0.05 -2.70
C ILE A 6 -12.71 -0.91 -1.82
N MET A 7 -11.99 -1.72 -1.05
CA MET A 7 -12.59 -2.72 -0.15
C MET A 7 -12.80 -2.15 1.26
N GLY A 8 -12.12 -1.05 1.60
CA GLY A 8 -12.28 -0.35 2.87
C GLY A 8 -11.31 0.81 3.02
N THR A 9 -11.28 1.42 4.19
CA THR A 9 -10.37 2.52 4.53
C THR A 9 -9.63 2.27 5.83
N ARG A 10 -8.44 2.86 5.95
CA ARG A 10 -7.62 2.82 7.16
C ARG A 10 -6.97 4.17 7.41
N ASP A 11 -7.22 4.73 8.58
CA ASP A 11 -6.67 6.02 8.98
C ASP A 11 -5.26 5.84 9.59
N VAL A 12 -4.45 6.90 9.56
CA VAL A 12 -3.22 7.00 10.34
C VAL A 12 -2.99 8.43 10.80
N CYS A 13 -2.59 8.58 12.05
CA CYS A 13 -2.16 9.86 12.60
C CYS A 13 -0.75 10.19 12.10
N VAL A 14 -0.66 11.22 11.27
CA VAL A 14 0.61 11.72 10.75
C VAL A 14 1.04 12.93 11.58
N PRO A 15 2.17 12.87 12.30
CA PRO A 15 2.61 13.99 13.13
C PRO A 15 3.11 15.15 12.25
N ARG A 16 3.08 16.36 12.82
CA ARG A 16 3.68 17.54 12.20
C ARG A 16 5.18 17.33 12.00
N ARG A 17 5.70 17.69 10.83
CA ARG A 17 7.14 17.76 10.55
C ARG A 17 7.51 19.16 10.08
N PRO A 18 8.47 19.85 10.72
CA PRO A 18 8.92 21.16 10.26
C PRO A 18 9.66 21.04 8.92
N ALA A 19 9.73 22.15 8.18
CA ALA A 19 10.54 22.21 6.97
C ALA A 19 12.02 21.94 7.31
N ARG A 20 12.69 21.20 6.42
CA ARG A 20 14.15 20.97 6.46
C ARG A 20 14.70 21.27 5.07
N LYS A 21 16.00 21.52 4.92
CA LYS A 21 16.64 22.00 3.67
C LYS A 21 15.97 21.56 2.35
N GLN A 22 15.70 20.27 2.17
CA GLN A 22 15.13 19.69 0.95
C GLN A 22 13.69 19.13 1.11
N LYS A 23 13.00 19.44 2.21
CA LYS A 23 11.65 18.92 2.51
C LYS A 23 10.74 20.04 2.99
N HIS A 24 9.59 20.18 2.31
CA HIS A 24 8.52 21.08 2.74
C HIS A 24 8.01 20.71 4.14
N ALA A 25 7.47 21.71 4.85
CA ALA A 25 6.77 21.46 6.09
C ALA A 25 5.54 20.58 5.85
N GLN A 26 5.31 19.64 6.75
CA GLN A 26 4.15 18.74 6.70
C GLN A 26 3.29 19.02 7.95
N PRO A 27 2.03 19.47 7.79
CA PRO A 27 1.13 19.63 8.92
C PRO A 27 0.75 18.28 9.52
N ALA A 28 0.39 18.28 10.81
CA ALA A 28 -0.24 17.10 11.41
C ALA A 28 -1.59 16.86 10.72
N ARG A 29 -1.91 15.60 10.45
CA ARG A 29 -3.20 15.22 9.84
C ARG A 29 -3.58 13.80 10.17
N VAL A 30 -4.87 13.50 10.04
CA VAL A 30 -5.35 12.12 9.91
C VAL A 30 -5.40 11.80 8.42
N ALA A 31 -4.52 10.90 7.97
CA ALA A 31 -4.47 10.47 6.58
C ALA A 31 -5.41 9.27 6.39
N ARG A 32 -6.55 9.49 5.74
CA ARG A 32 -7.47 8.41 5.34
C ARG A 32 -6.94 7.72 4.10
N ARG A 33 -6.73 6.40 4.18
CA ARG A 33 -6.15 5.61 3.09
C ARG A 33 -7.13 4.56 2.62
N ALA A 34 -7.37 4.48 1.31
CA ALA A 34 -8.15 3.44 0.68
C ALA A 34 -7.36 2.14 0.59
N VAL A 35 -7.96 1.05 1.03
CA VAL A 35 -7.41 -0.31 1.00
C VAL A 35 -8.00 -1.08 -0.17
N ARG A 36 -7.13 -1.68 -0.98
CA ARG A 36 -7.47 -2.59 -2.07
C ARG A 36 -6.63 -3.83 -1.94
N PHE A 37 -7.18 -5.00 -2.25
CA PHE A 37 -6.40 -6.22 -2.28
C PHE A 37 -6.90 -7.15 -3.38
N ALA A 38 -6.00 -7.98 -3.88
CA ALA A 38 -6.31 -9.00 -4.87
C ALA A 38 -5.22 -10.07 -4.91
N PRO A 39 -5.56 -11.31 -5.32
CA PRO A 39 -4.56 -12.28 -5.72
C PRO A 39 -3.96 -11.82 -7.06
N VAL A 40 -2.68 -12.08 -7.25
CA VAL A 40 -1.94 -11.76 -8.47
C VAL A 40 -0.99 -12.90 -8.82
N VAL A 41 -0.69 -13.03 -10.10
CA VAL A 41 0.29 -13.99 -10.61
C VAL A 41 1.44 -13.22 -11.22
N PHE A 42 2.63 -13.38 -10.65
CA PHE A 42 3.85 -12.80 -11.19
C PHE A 42 4.42 -13.74 -12.26
N PRO A 43 4.58 -13.26 -13.51
CA PRO A 43 5.19 -14.06 -14.56
C PRO A 43 6.66 -14.30 -14.26
N CYS A 44 7.21 -15.37 -14.82
CA CYS A 44 8.64 -15.60 -14.76
C CYS A 44 9.42 -14.56 -15.59
N PRO A 45 10.61 -14.13 -15.12
CA PRO A 45 11.51 -13.31 -15.92
C PRO A 45 11.96 -14.08 -17.17
N THR A 46 11.95 -13.43 -18.32
CA THR A 46 12.33 -14.04 -19.60
C THR A 46 13.85 -14.21 -19.76
N ASN A 47 14.63 -13.49 -18.96
CA ASN A 47 16.10 -13.43 -19.05
C ASN A 47 16.82 -14.28 -17.98
N ASP A 48 16.10 -14.99 -17.11
CA ASP A 48 16.70 -15.85 -16.09
C ASP A 48 16.10 -17.27 -16.13
N PRO A 49 16.83 -18.26 -16.68
CA PRO A 49 16.32 -19.60 -16.90
C PRO A 49 16.09 -20.39 -15.60
N ARG A 50 16.50 -19.86 -14.43
CA ARG A 50 16.25 -20.49 -13.13
C ARG A 50 14.78 -20.41 -12.72
N PHE A 51 14.08 -19.35 -13.13
CA PHE A 51 12.70 -19.11 -12.77
C PHE A 51 11.76 -19.56 -13.88
N LYS A 52 11.25 -20.80 -13.78
CA LYS A 52 10.45 -21.42 -14.85
C LYS A 52 8.95 -21.44 -14.60
N LYS A 53 8.51 -21.08 -13.40
CA LYS A 53 7.10 -21.12 -12.99
C LYS A 53 6.64 -19.76 -12.49
N PRO A 54 5.44 -19.30 -12.87
CA PRO A 54 4.82 -18.12 -12.27
C PRO A 54 4.62 -18.30 -10.76
N ILE A 55 4.61 -17.18 -10.04
CA ILE A 55 4.40 -17.16 -8.59
C ILE A 55 3.05 -16.51 -8.31
N SER A 56 2.16 -17.24 -7.66
CA SER A 56 0.90 -16.70 -7.13
C SER A 56 1.14 -16.10 -5.75
N LEU A 57 0.65 -14.88 -5.55
CA LEU A 57 0.75 -14.16 -4.27
C LEU A 57 -0.39 -13.16 -4.13
N TRP A 58 -0.48 -12.52 -2.98
CA TRP A 58 -1.47 -11.48 -2.70
C TRP A 58 -0.82 -10.10 -2.65
N VAL A 59 -1.57 -9.09 -3.10
CA VAL A 59 -1.17 -7.70 -2.99
C VAL A 59 -2.18 -6.92 -2.17
N VAL A 60 -1.71 -6.16 -1.20
CA VAL A 60 -2.47 -5.11 -0.51
C VAL A 60 -1.93 -3.76 -0.96
N TYR A 61 -2.80 -2.92 -1.50
CA TYR A 61 -2.47 -1.57 -1.95
C TYR A 61 -3.24 -0.54 -1.15
N ILE A 62 -2.50 0.36 -0.50
CA ILE A 62 -3.02 1.34 0.44
C ILE A 62 -2.57 2.71 -0.05
N VAL A 63 -3.51 3.60 -0.29
CA VAL A 63 -3.19 4.94 -0.80
C VAL A 63 -4.09 5.99 -0.15
N GLU A 64 -3.50 7.08 0.30
CA GLU A 64 -4.20 8.27 0.80
C GLU A 64 -5.12 8.84 -0.28
N THR A 65 -6.40 9.02 0.04
CA THR A 65 -7.41 9.42 -0.95
C THR A 65 -7.47 10.93 -1.18
N ASP A 66 -7.12 11.71 -0.15
CA ASP A 66 -7.20 13.18 -0.17
C ASP A 66 -6.00 13.78 0.56
N PRO A 67 -4.79 13.72 -0.06
CA PRO A 67 -3.60 14.29 0.53
C PRO A 67 -3.68 15.83 0.50
N PRO A 68 -3.12 16.54 1.50
CA PRO A 68 -3.04 18.00 1.45
C PRO A 68 -2.27 18.50 0.23
N ALA A 69 -2.62 19.69 -0.26
CA ALA A 69 -1.93 20.34 -1.37
C ALA A 69 -0.41 20.45 -1.12
N GLY A 70 0.39 20.02 -2.10
CA GLY A 70 1.86 20.06 -2.02
C GLY A 70 2.48 18.99 -1.12
N VAL A 71 1.69 18.03 -0.62
CA VAL A 71 2.20 16.89 0.16
C VAL A 71 1.98 15.60 -0.63
N ASP A 72 3.03 14.81 -0.77
CA ASP A 72 2.92 13.49 -1.41
C ASP A 72 1.97 12.58 -0.63
N PRO A 73 1.07 11.85 -1.31
CA PRO A 73 0.18 10.92 -0.65
C PRO A 73 0.95 9.78 0.01
N ILE A 74 0.47 9.33 1.16
CA ILE A 74 0.94 8.07 1.72
C ILE A 74 0.45 6.93 0.83
N ALA A 75 1.38 6.25 0.15
CA ALA A 75 1.09 5.10 -0.69
C ALA A 75 2.04 3.95 -0.38
N TRP A 76 1.49 2.76 -0.14
CA TRP A 76 2.26 1.54 0.04
C TRP A 76 1.57 0.34 -0.61
N MET A 77 2.37 -0.47 -1.30
CA MET A 77 2.02 -1.78 -1.81
C MET A 77 2.78 -2.86 -1.05
N LEU A 78 2.04 -3.76 -0.40
CA LEU A 78 2.56 -4.94 0.27
C LEU A 78 2.31 -6.17 -0.61
N LEU A 79 3.34 -6.98 -0.79
CA LEU A 79 3.26 -8.30 -1.42
C LEU A 79 3.37 -9.34 -0.30
N THR A 80 2.47 -10.31 -0.29
CA THR A 80 2.42 -11.33 0.77
C THR A 80 2.05 -12.70 0.21
N SER A 81 2.61 -13.76 0.78
CA SER A 81 2.18 -15.14 0.55
C SER A 81 0.90 -15.49 1.31
N GLU A 82 0.59 -14.74 2.37
CA GLU A 82 -0.59 -14.98 3.20
C GLU A 82 -1.87 -14.55 2.47
N PRO A 83 -2.96 -15.34 2.54
CA PRO A 83 -4.24 -14.98 1.95
C PRO A 83 -4.77 -13.63 2.45
N VAL A 84 -5.45 -12.92 1.55
CA VAL A 84 -6.12 -11.65 1.81
C VAL A 84 -7.50 -11.67 1.16
N GLU A 85 -8.42 -12.43 1.73
CA GLU A 85 -9.76 -12.63 1.17
C GLU A 85 -10.75 -11.57 1.69
N THR A 86 -10.46 -11.01 2.86
CA THR A 86 -11.30 -10.02 3.53
C THR A 86 -10.56 -8.72 3.84
N LEU A 87 -11.32 -7.66 4.14
CA LEU A 87 -10.75 -6.42 4.64
C LEU A 87 -10.01 -6.62 5.97
N ALA A 88 -10.48 -7.53 6.83
CA ALA A 88 -9.84 -7.83 8.11
C ALA A 88 -8.44 -8.43 7.88
N ASP A 89 -8.32 -9.40 6.96
CA ASP A 89 -7.02 -9.97 6.57
C ASP A 89 -6.10 -8.85 6.07
N ALA A 90 -6.60 -8.00 5.17
CA ALA A 90 -5.80 -6.90 4.63
C ALA A 90 -5.30 -5.96 5.72
N GLN A 91 -6.14 -5.65 6.71
CA GLN A 91 -5.77 -4.81 7.84
C GLN A 91 -4.71 -5.47 8.73
N GLU A 92 -4.86 -6.77 9.02
CA GLU A 92 -3.90 -7.54 9.82
C GLU A 92 -2.52 -7.55 9.18
N ARG A 93 -2.42 -7.83 7.86
CA ARG A 93 -1.11 -7.84 7.18
C ARG A 93 -0.45 -6.46 7.19
N VAL A 94 -1.24 -5.39 7.22
CA VAL A 94 -0.74 -4.01 7.29
C VAL A 94 -0.23 -3.67 8.70
N ASP A 95 -0.82 -4.25 9.72
CA ASP A 95 -0.40 -4.08 11.12
C ASP A 95 0.97 -4.67 11.39
N TRP A 96 1.42 -5.69 10.64
CA TRP A 96 2.77 -6.23 10.77
C TRP A 96 3.89 -5.26 10.35
N TYR A 97 3.53 -4.13 9.74
CA TYR A 97 4.44 -3.22 9.07
C TYR A 97 4.28 -1.74 9.48
N THR A 98 3.38 -1.45 10.43
CA THR A 98 3.05 -0.10 10.90
C THR A 98 3.55 0.11 12.32
#